data_AF-A0AAN6MVT0-F1
#
_entry.id   AF-A0AAN6MVT0-F1
#
_cell.length_a   1.000
_cell.length_b   1.000
_cell.length_c   1.000
_cell.angle_alpha   90.00
_cell.angle_beta   90.00
_cell.angle_gamma   90.00
#
_symmetry.space_group_name_H-M   'P 1'
#
loop_
_entity.id
_entity.type
_entity.pdbx_description
1 polymer ?
#
loop_
_entity_poly.entity_id
_entity_poly.type
_entity_poly.pdbx_seq_one_letter_code
_entity_poly.pdbx_strand_id
1 'polypeptide(L)' 'MAGFVPREWIRTKVRVSSGLDLHGDDDDSRQDWRRRLQRRLGQDGFPEIADRWMAWFINDGNQEAK' A
#
# COMPACT_ATOMS: atom_id res chain seq x y z
N MET A 1 22.14 -0.27 5.91
CA MET A 1 21.75 1.12 5.55
C MET A 1 20.24 1.15 5.45
N ALA A 2 19.55 1.98 6.24
CA ALA A 2 18.12 2.19 6.07
C ALA A 2 17.93 3.37 5.10
N GLY A 3 17.36 3.12 3.93
CA GLY A 3 17.02 4.18 2.98
C GLY A 3 15.94 5.10 3.55
N PHE A 4 15.95 6.37 3.15
CA PHE A 4 14.88 7.29 3.49
C PHE A 4 13.56 6.83 2.87
N VAL A 5 12.51 6.73 3.67
CA VAL A 5 11.15 6.43 3.21
C VAL A 5 10.29 7.66 3.48
N PRO A 6 9.78 8.35 2.44
CA PRO A 6 8.88 9.47 2.63
C PRO A 6 7.64 9.08 3.44
N ARG A 7 7.06 10.04 4.16
CA ARG A 7 5.93 9.77 5.08
C ARG A 7 4.69 9.28 4.33
N GLU A 8 4.51 9.78 3.10
CA GLU A 8 3.48 9.37 2.13
C GLU A 8 3.60 7.88 1.77
N TRP A 9 4.82 7.33 1.78
CA TRP A 9 5.08 5.94 1.44
C TRP A 9 4.71 4.97 2.55
N ILE A 10 4.63 5.42 3.80
CA ILE A 10 4.31 4.55 4.95
C ILE A 10 2.89 3.99 4.78
N ARG A 11 1.89 4.86 4.60
CA ARG A 11 0.49 4.43 4.40
C ARG A 11 0.29 3.80 3.02
N THR A 12 0.91 4.37 1.99
CA THR A 12 0.81 3.85 0.61
C THR A 12 1.30 2.40 0.51
N LYS A 13 2.45 2.06 1.11
CA LYS A 13 3.02 0.71 1.05
C LYS A 13 2.11 -0.32 1.72
N VAL A 14 1.46 0.05 2.83
CA VAL A 14 0.48 -0.81 3.49
C VAL A 14 -0.67 -1.16 2.54
N ARG A 15 -1.14 -0.22 1.72
CA ARG A 15 -2.24 -0.45 0.77
C ARG A 15 -1.84 -1.27 -0.46
N VAL A 16 -0.65 -1.05 -1.02
CA VAL A 16 -0.30 -1.59 -2.34
C VAL A 16 0.60 -2.83 -2.32
N SER A 17 1.29 -3.11 -1.21
CA SER A 17 2.24 -4.23 -1.13
C SER A 17 1.58 -5.50 -0.61
N SER A 18 1.50 -6.54 -1.45
CA SER A 18 1.01 -7.89 -1.07
C SER A 18 1.92 -8.63 -0.09
N GLY A 19 3.20 -8.23 0.02
CA GLY A 19 4.15 -8.83 0.97
C GLY A 19 3.84 -8.55 2.45
N LEU A 20 2.76 -7.81 2.74
CA LEU A 20 2.28 -7.56 4.09
C LEU A 20 1.06 -8.41 4.45
N ASP A 21 0.49 -9.21 3.52
CA ASP A 21 -0.67 -10.06 3.81
C ASP A 21 -0.33 -11.04 4.95
N LEU A 22 -1.14 -11.02 6.00
CA LEU A 22 -1.00 -12.00 7.08
C LEU A 22 -1.56 -13.35 6.62
N HIS A 23 -1.16 -14.42 7.29
CA HIS A 23 -1.79 -15.72 7.12
C HIS A 23 -3.20 -15.70 7.73
N GLY A 24 -4.18 -16.18 6.97
CA GLY A 24 -5.57 -16.30 7.37
C GLY A 24 -6.30 -17.22 6.40
N ASP A 25 -7.40 -17.80 6.85
CA ASP A 25 -8.16 -18.81 6.10
C ASP A 25 -8.97 -18.22 4.94
N ASP A 26 -9.25 -16.91 4.97
CA ASP A 26 -9.97 -16.17 3.93
C ASP A 26 -9.35 -14.78 3.68
N ASP A 27 -9.57 -14.23 2.49
CA ASP A 27 -8.99 -12.96 2.06
C ASP A 27 -9.45 -11.76 2.89
N ASP A 28 -10.65 -11.79 3.46
CA ASP A 28 -11.17 -10.71 4.31
C ASP A 28 -10.39 -10.65 5.63
N SER A 29 -10.14 -11.80 6.25
CA SER A 29 -9.35 -11.96 7.47
C SER A 29 -7.88 -11.58 7.24
N ARG A 30 -7.33 -11.89 6.07
CA ARG A 30 -5.95 -11.51 5.69
C ARG A 30 -5.75 -10.01 5.51
N GLN A 31 -6.83 -9.28 5.18
CA GLN A 31 -6.77 -7.85 4.89
C GLN A 31 -7.41 -6.95 5.96
N ASP A 32 -8.19 -7.47 6.90
CA ASP A 32 -8.85 -6.66 7.93
C ASP A 32 -7.86 -5.81 8.75
N TRP A 33 -6.71 -6.38 9.11
CA TRP A 33 -5.65 -5.65 9.81
C TRP A 33 -5.13 -4.45 8.99
N ARG A 34 -5.04 -4.57 7.66
CA ARG A 34 -4.65 -3.45 6.77
C ARG A 34 -5.69 -2.35 6.79
N ARG A 35 -6.99 -2.69 6.73
CA ARG A 35 -8.07 -1.71 6.77
C ARG A 35 -8.03 -0.92 8.08
N ARG A 36 -7.77 -1.60 9.21
CA ARG A 36 -7.59 -0.96 10.53
C ARG A 36 -6.35 -0.05 10.55
N LEU A 37 -5.22 -0.54 10.07
CA LEU A 37 -3.97 0.23 10.04
C LEU A 37 -4.07 1.47 9.14
N GLN A 38 -4.65 1.35 7.96
CA GLN A 38 -4.85 2.48 7.05
C GLN A 38 -5.71 3.58 7.67
N ARG A 39 -6.82 3.22 8.33
CA ARG A 39 -7.66 4.18 9.04
C ARG A 39 -6.88 4.92 10.12
N ARG A 40 -6.09 4.21 10.92
CA ARG A 40 -5.28 4.82 11.99
C ARG A 40 -4.18 5.73 11.43
N LEU A 41 -3.46 5.28 10.40
CA LEU A 41 -2.45 6.09 9.73
C LEU A 41 -3.05 7.38 9.14
N GLY A 42 -4.27 7.31 8.57
CA GLY A 42 -4.98 8.51 8.12
C GLY A 42 -5.29 9.50 9.24
N GLN A 43 -5.71 9.00 10.41
CA GLN A 43 -5.96 9.82 11.61
C GLN A 43 -4.68 10.45 12.17
N ASP A 44 -3.56 9.74 12.10
CA ASP A 44 -2.25 10.21 12.59
C ASP A 44 -1.52 11.12 11.57
N GLY A 45 -2.22 11.55 10.51
CA GLY A 45 -1.69 12.50 9.52
C GLY A 45 -0.71 11.90 8.53
N PHE A 46 -0.79 10.60 8.26
CA PHE A 46 -0.05 9.96 7.17
C PHE A 46 -0.88 10.04 5.88
N PRO A 47 -0.48 10.90 4.92
CA PRO A 47 -1.13 10.97 3.62
C PRO A 47 -0.87 9.68 2.83
N GLU A 48 -1.71 9.47 1.82
CA GLU A 48 -1.66 8.30 0.95
C GLU A 48 -1.66 8.76 -0.50
N ILE A 49 -0.75 8.21 -1.30
CA ILE A 49 -0.63 8.45 -2.75
C ILE A 49 -0.88 7.18 -3.56
N ALA A 50 -1.50 6.18 -2.93
CA ALA A 50 -1.72 4.85 -3.51
C ALA A 50 -2.48 4.89 -4.83
N ASP A 51 -3.51 5.72 -4.96
CA ASP A 51 -4.28 5.82 -6.21
C ASP A 51 -3.42 6.35 -7.37
N ARG A 52 -2.59 7.37 -7.12
CA ARG A 52 -1.62 7.89 -8.10
C ARG A 52 -0.56 6.84 -8.44
N TRP A 53 -0.07 6.12 -7.44
CA TRP A 53 0.91 5.06 -7.65
C TRP A 53 0.35 3.89 -8.46
N MET A 54 -0.86 3.41 -8.15
CA MET A 54 -1.52 2.34 -8.88
C MET A 54 -1.81 2.76 -10.33
N ALA A 55 -2.27 3.99 -10.54
CA ALA A 55 -2.48 4.53 -11.90
C ALA A 55 -1.18 4.56 -12.71
N TRP A 56 -0.06 4.98 -12.10
CA TRP A 56 1.25 4.90 -12.72
C TRP A 56 1.64 3.44 -13.01
N PHE A 57 1.59 2.55 -12.02
CA PHE A 57 2.00 1.15 -12.14
C PHE A 57 1.24 0.41 -13.26
N ILE A 58 -0.09 0.63 -13.36
CA ILE A 58 -0.92 0.04 -14.40
C ILE A 58 -0.59 0.62 -15.78
N ASN A 59 -0.31 1.92 -15.87
CA ASN A 59 -0.03 2.60 -17.14
C ASN A 59 1.40 2.33 -17.66
N ASP A 60 2.39 2.28 -16.77
CA ASP A 60 3.82 2.06 -17.07
C ASP A 60 4.10 0.57 -17.34
N GLY A 61 3.45 -0.35 -16.61
CA GLY A 61 3.51 -1.79 -16.90
C GLY A 61 2.94 -2.18 -18.27
N ASN A 62 2.20 -1.27 -18.92
CA ASN A 62 1.71 -1.42 -20.29
C ASN A 62 2.68 -0.84 -21.35
N GLN A 63 3.73 -0.12 -20.93
CA GLN A 63 4.77 0.44 -21.81
C GLN A 63 5.99 -0.47 -21.92
N GLU A 64 6.34 -1.25 -20.87
CA GLU A 64 7.45 -2.22 -20.93
C GLU A 64 7.11 -3.52 -21.68
N ALA A 65 5.83 -3.74 -22.01
CA ALA A 65 5.37 -4.91 -22.76
C ALA A 65 5.36 -4.73 -24.30
N LYS A 66 5.92 -3.62 -24.82
CA LYS A 66 5.99 -3.32 -26.26
C LYS A 66 7.43 -3.24 -26.78
#